data_AF-A0A2Z2N6Y9-F1
#
_entry.id   AF-A0A2Z2N6Y9-F1
#
_cell.length_a   1.000
_cell.length_b   1.000
_cell.length_c   1.000
_cell.angle_alpha   90.00
_cell.angle_beta   90.00
_cell.angle_gamma   90.00
#
_symmetry.space_group_name_H-M   'P 1'
#
loop_
_entity.id
_entity.type
_entity.pdbx_description
1 polymer ?
#
loop_
_entity_poly.entity_id
_entity_poly.type
_entity_poly.pdbx_seq_one_letter_code
_entity_poly.pdbx_strand_id
1 'polypeptide(L)'
;MDEDLKVLRDYLAFTVPHVTVLAGALLGVLLILGINVNTALGIFAIFYGFMLFVLGLVIGPHLSRLLWYRLMMAAFAGLMVVGALILVYGE
;
A
#
# COMPACT_ATOMS: atom_id res chain seq x y z
N MET A 1 -12.96 -8.14 25.24
CA MET A 1 -11.73 -8.14 24.42
C MET A 1 -12.10 -8.74 23.08
N ASP A 2 -11.67 -8.09 21.99
CA ASP A 2 -11.63 -8.63 20.61
C ASP A 2 -12.84 -8.42 19.66
N GLU A 3 -13.77 -7.50 19.92
CA GLU A 3 -14.76 -7.10 18.88
C GLU A 3 -14.19 -6.04 17.93
N ASP A 4 -13.59 -4.96 18.47
CA ASP A 4 -13.00 -3.89 17.66
C ASP A 4 -11.87 -4.40 16.75
N LEU A 5 -11.05 -5.31 17.27
CA LEU A 5 -9.94 -5.94 16.54
C LEU A 5 -10.44 -6.83 15.39
N LYS A 6 -11.60 -7.47 15.57
CA LYS A 6 -12.23 -8.32 14.56
C LYS A 6 -12.85 -7.49 13.45
N VAL A 7 -13.55 -6.40 13.80
CA VAL A 7 -14.11 -5.44 12.83
C VAL A 7 -12.99 -4.79 12.00
N LEU A 8 -11.87 -4.41 12.63
CA LEU A 8 -10.71 -3.84 11.95
C LEU A 8 -10.05 -4.82 10.98
N ARG A 9 -9.92 -6.07 11.41
CA ARG A 9 -9.35 -7.14 10.57
C ARG A 9 -10.25 -7.44 9.38
N ASP A 10 -11.57 -7.45 9.57
CA ASP A 10 -12.52 -7.59 8.48
C ASP A 10 -12.46 -6.39 7.53
N TYR A 11 -12.40 -5.15 8.05
CA TYR A 11 -12.23 -3.97 7.22
C TYR A 11 -10.95 -4.03 6.36
N LEU A 12 -9.83 -4.43 6.95
CA LEU A 12 -8.56 -4.62 6.24
C LEU A 12 -8.68 -5.74 5.20
N ALA A 13 -9.29 -6.87 5.55
CA ALA A 13 -9.47 -8.02 4.67
C ALA A 13 -10.38 -7.71 3.48
N PHE A 14 -11.37 -6.83 3.64
CA PHE A 14 -12.23 -6.38 2.56
C PHE A 14 -11.58 -5.30 1.69
N THR A 15 -10.81 -4.37 2.26
CA THR A 15 -10.25 -3.23 1.51
C THR A 15 -8.95 -3.57 0.77
N VAL A 16 -8.08 -4.40 1.34
CA VAL A 16 -6.79 -4.75 0.71
C VAL A 16 -6.94 -5.39 -0.68
N PRO A 17 -7.86 -6.35 -0.91
CA PRO A 17 -8.09 -6.91 -2.25
C PRO A 17 -8.54 -5.86 -3.26
N HIS A 18 -9.44 -4.95 -2.87
CA HIS A 18 -9.94 -3.89 -3.75
C HIS A 18 -8.83 -2.91 -4.15
N VAL A 19 -8.00 -2.49 -3.18
CA VAL A 19 -6.83 -1.64 -3.44
C VAL A 19 -5.83 -2.34 -4.34
N THR A 20 -5.62 -3.65 -4.15
CA THR A 20 -4.70 -4.45 -4.97
C THR A 20 -5.19 -4.61 -6.40
N VAL A 21 -6.49 -4.86 -6.60
CA VAL A 21 -7.10 -4.93 -7.94
C VAL A 21 -7.01 -3.58 -8.65
N LEU A 22 -7.31 -2.48 -7.95
CA LEU A 22 -7.22 -1.14 -8.51
C LEU A 22 -5.78 -0.79 -8.93
N ALA A 23 -4.81 -1.01 -8.03
CA ALA A 23 -3.41 -0.74 -8.32
C ALA A 23 -2.88 -1.64 -9.46
N GLY A 24 -3.27 -2.91 -9.49
CA GLY A 24 -2.93 -3.85 -10.57
C GLY A 24 -3.53 -3.46 -11.92
N ALA A 25 -4.77 -2.99 -11.94
CA ALA A 25 -5.40 -2.46 -13.15
C ALA A 25 -4.66 -1.22 -13.67
N LEU A 26 -4.25 -0.32 -12.77
CA LEU A 26 -3.49 0.88 -13.11
C LEU A 26 -2.12 0.51 -13.70
N LEU A 27 -1.40 -0.44 -13.09
CA LEU A 27 -0.16 -1.01 -13.65
C LEU A 27 -0.40 -1.60 -15.04
N GLY A 28 -1.46 -2.40 -15.22
CA GLY A 28 -1.81 -2.99 -16.51
C GLY A 28 -2.06 -1.95 -17.61
N VAL A 29 -2.77 -0.87 -17.29
CA VAL A 29 -3.01 0.24 -18.22
C VAL A 29 -1.70 0.94 -18.59
N LEU A 30 -0.81 1.20 -17.63
CA LEU A 30 0.48 1.84 -17.89
C LEU A 30 1.35 0.98 -18.82
N LEU A 31 1.34 -0.35 -18.65
CA LEU A 31 2.06 -1.27 -19.53
C LEU A 31 1.47 -1.33 -20.94
N ILE A 32 0.14 -1.28 -21.08
CA ILE A 32 -0.54 -1.23 -22.39
C ILE A 32 -0.20 0.07 -23.13
N LEU A 33 -0.02 1.18 -22.40
CA LEU A 33 0.40 2.47 -22.96
C LEU A 33 1.88 2.51 -23.41
N GLY A 34 2.63 1.42 -23.24
CA GLY A 34 4.03 1.32 -23.65
C GLY A 34 4.99 2.13 -22.75
N ILE A 35 4.56 2.48 -21.54
CA ILE A 35 5.43 3.13 -20.56
C ILE A 35 6.51 2.14 -20.11
N ASN A 36 7.73 2.63 -19.90
CA ASN A 36 8.84 1.81 -19.42
C ASN A 36 8.43 1.09 -18.13
N VAL A 37 8.72 -0.22 -18.07
CA VAL A 37 8.34 -1.11 -16.97
C VAL A 37 8.85 -0.57 -15.64
N ASN A 38 10.05 0.01 -15.61
CA ASN A 38 10.62 0.63 -14.41
C ASN A 38 9.75 1.77 -13.89
N THR A 39 9.33 2.68 -14.77
CA THR A 39 8.46 3.81 -14.41
C THR A 39 7.07 3.32 -13.98
N ALA A 40 6.50 2.34 -14.68
CA ALA A 40 5.20 1.76 -14.33
C ALA A 40 5.21 1.08 -12.96
N LEU A 41 6.27 0.32 -12.65
CA LEU A 41 6.47 -0.31 -11.34
C LEU A 41 6.70 0.73 -10.23
N GLY A 42 7.43 1.81 -10.50
CA GLY A 42 7.62 2.92 -9.56
C GLY A 42 6.29 3.60 -9.20
N ILE A 43 5.49 3.96 -10.21
CA ILE A 43 4.16 4.53 -10.02
C ILE A 43 3.26 3.57 -9.23
N PHE A 44 3.26 2.28 -9.60
CA PHE A 44 2.49 1.26 -8.89
C PHE A 44 2.89 1.15 -7.43
N ALA A 45 4.19 1.05 -7.14
CA ALA A 45 4.68 0.88 -5.77
C ALA A 45 4.38 2.10 -4.89
N ILE A 46 4.49 3.32 -5.43
CA ILE A 46 4.10 4.55 -4.72
C ILE A 46 2.60 4.56 -4.47
N PHE A 47 1.78 4.33 -5.49
CA PHE A 47 0.33 4.41 -5.38
C PHE A 47 -0.25 3.33 -4.44
N TYR A 48 0.24 2.10 -4.58
CA TYR A 48 -0.15 0.98 -3.73
C TYR A 48 0.33 1.18 -2.29
N GLY A 49 1.59 1.59 -2.11
CA GLY A 49 2.15 1.90 -0.79
C GLY A 49 1.41 3.04 -0.09
N PHE A 50 1.04 4.08 -0.82
CA PHE A 50 0.27 5.20 -0.30
C PHE A 50 -1.12 4.76 0.16
N MET A 51 -1.84 3.97 -0.64
CA MET A 51 -3.15 3.44 -0.24
C MET A 51 -3.06 2.58 1.02
N LEU A 52 -2.06 1.68 1.10
CA LEU A 52 -1.83 0.87 2.29
C LEU A 52 -1.45 1.72 3.52
N PHE A 53 -0.68 2.79 3.31
CA PHE A 53 -0.32 3.71 4.37
C PHE A 53 -1.53 4.49 4.91
N VAL A 54 -2.42 4.96 4.03
CA VAL A 54 -3.70 5.57 4.42
C VAL A 54 -4.55 4.57 5.20
N LEU A 55 -4.64 3.32 4.73
CA LEU A 55 -5.33 2.25 5.45
C LEU A 55 -4.73 2.04 6.85
N GLY A 56 -3.40 2.03 6.95
CA GLY A 56 -2.67 1.97 8.21
C GLY A 56 -3.00 3.16 9.13
N LEU A 57 -3.06 4.39 8.61
CA LEU A 57 -3.45 5.57 9.40
C LEU A 57 -4.89 5.48 9.93
N VAL A 58 -5.84 4.97 9.13
CA VAL A 58 -7.24 4.78 9.54
C VAL A 58 -7.36 3.77 10.71
N ILE A 59 -6.48 2.78 10.74
CA ILE A 59 -6.44 1.71 11.76
C ILE A 59 -5.65 2.15 13.00
N GLY A 60 -4.80 3.18 12.87
CA GLY A 60 -3.93 3.73 13.92
C GLY A 60 -4.60 4.12 15.24
N PRO A 61 -5.82 4.70 15.26
CA PRO A 61 -6.50 5.05 16.50
C PRO A 61 -6.82 3.84 17.39
N HIS A 62 -7.04 2.66 16.79
CA HIS A 62 -7.47 1.45 17.50
C HIS A 62 -6.30 0.54 17.91
N LEU A 63 -5.15 0.64 17.24
CA LEU A 63 -3.98 -0.24 17.43
C LEU A 63 -2.70 0.49 17.90
N SER A 64 -2.81 1.75 18.32
CA SER A 64 -1.68 2.65 18.66
C SER A 64 -0.71 2.09 19.71
N ARG A 65 -1.13 1.12 20.54
CA ARG A 65 -0.30 0.52 21.61
C ARG A 65 0.56 -0.67 21.20
N LEU A 66 0.38 -1.28 20.02
CA LEU A 66 1.15 -2.46 19.62
C LEU A 66 2.37 -2.09 18.74
N LEU A 67 3.55 -2.60 19.11
CA LEU A 67 4.77 -2.53 18.29
C LEU A 67 4.57 -3.07 16.85
N TRP A 68 3.64 -4.02 16.69
CA TRP A 68 3.26 -4.58 15.39
C TRP A 68 2.66 -3.54 14.42
N TYR A 69 1.89 -2.58 14.93
CA TYR A 69 1.33 -1.50 14.12
C TYR A 69 2.44 -0.61 13.54
N ARG A 70 3.44 -0.30 14.36
CA ARG A 70 4.59 0.53 13.97
C ARG A 70 5.47 -0.17 12.92
N LEU A 71 5.62 -1.49 13.03
CA LEU A 71 6.31 -2.33 12.05
C LEU A 71 5.57 -2.38 10.70
N MET A 72 4.24 -2.57 10.71
CA MET A 72 3.42 -2.52 9.49
C MET A 72 3.47 -1.15 8.82
N MET A 73 3.33 -0.07 9.60
CA MET A 73 3.45 1.29 9.06
C MET A 73 4.83 1.56 8.47
N ALA A 74 5.89 1.08 9.11
CA ALA A 74 7.25 1.16 8.57
C ALA A 74 7.41 0.36 7.27
N ALA A 75 6.79 -0.82 7.17
CA ALA A 75 6.79 -1.59 5.93
C ALA A 75 6.04 -0.87 4.78
N PHE A 76 4.90 -0.26 5.06
CA PHE A 76 4.15 0.53 4.06
C PHE A 76 4.89 1.79 3.63
N ALA A 77 5.48 2.52 4.58
CA ALA A 77 6.37 3.64 4.28
C ALA A 77 7.60 3.19 3.48
N GLY A 78 8.18 2.03 3.83
CA GLY A 78 9.28 1.41 3.10
C GLY A 78 8.90 1.08 1.66
N LEU A 79 7.68 0.58 1.42
CA LEU A 79 7.18 0.29 0.08
C LEU A 79 7.05 1.57 -0.76
N MET A 80 6.59 2.68 -0.16
CA MET A 80 6.58 3.99 -0.83
C MET A 80 8.00 4.48 -1.14
N VAL A 81 8.94 4.32 -0.21
CA VAL A 81 10.36 4.70 -0.42
C VAL A 81 10.98 3.88 -1.55
N VAL A 82 10.73 2.56 -1.60
CA VAL A 82 11.18 1.70 -2.68
C VAL A 82 10.57 2.13 -4.01
N GLY A 83 9.28 2.45 -4.05
CA GLY A 83 8.62 2.99 -5.25
C GLY A 83 9.24 4.31 -5.72
N ALA A 84 9.53 5.23 -4.80
CA ALA A 84 10.21 6.48 -5.10
C ALA A 84 11.64 6.26 -5.61
N LEU A 85 12.38 5.32 -5.02
CA LEU A 85 13.73 4.96 -5.49
C LEU A 85 13.68 4.37 -6.90
N ILE A 86 12.73 3.48 -7.20
CA ILE A 86 12.54 2.93 -8.55
C ILE A 86 12.21 4.04 -9.55
N LEU A 87 11.43 5.04 -9.15
CA LEU A 87 11.06 6.15 -10.04
C LEU A 87 12.22 7.13 -10.29
N VAL A 88 13.11 7.31 -9.31
CA VAL A 88 14.27 8.23 -9.38
C VAL A 88 15.49 7.58 -10.02
N TYR A 89 15.72 6.29 -9.78
CA TYR A 89 16.89 5.55 -10.27
C TYR A 89 16.57 4.56 -11.40
N GLY A 90 15.29 4.38 -11.74
CA GLY A 90 14.85 3.51 -12.83
C GLY A 90 14.94 4.21 -14.19
N GLU A 91 16.14 4.65 -14.56
CA GLU A 91 16.52 4.83 -15.97
C GLU A 91 16.89 3.47 -16.59
#